data_AF-A0A2V9VBP4-F1
#
_entry.id   AF-A0A2V9VBP4-F1
#
_cell.length_a   1.000
_cell.length_b   1.000
_cell.length_c   1.000
_cell.angle_alpha   90.00
_cell.angle_beta   90.00
_cell.angle_gamma   90.00
#
_symmetry.space_group_name_H-M   'P 1'
#
loop_
_entity.id
_entity.type
_entity.pdbx_description
1 polymer ?
#
loop_
_entity_poly.entity_id
_entity_poly.type
_entity_poly.pdbx_seq_one_letter_code
_entity_poly.pdbx_strand_id
1 'polypeptide(L)'
;MNDNRKQSFDVLVVGSGASGGWASKRLAEAGLKVALLEAGRPQSASNFTEHKPLFELKNRDLAPSIVRKTRPIQSGFDICTEYNYDWFCNDLEEPYTPRRINPFIGWGAYA
;
A
#
# COMPACT_ATOMS: atom_id res chain seq x y z
N MET A 1 -23.60 -24.61 -7.59
CA MET A 1 -23.95 -23.99 -8.89
C MET A 1 -22.82 -23.05 -9.25
N ASN A 2 -21.88 -23.48 -10.10
CA ASN A 2 -20.85 -22.59 -10.63
C ASN A 2 -21.46 -21.81 -11.79
N ASP A 3 -21.86 -20.58 -11.51
CA ASP A 3 -22.34 -19.66 -12.53
C ASP A 3 -21.12 -19.08 -13.25
N ASN A 4 -20.64 -19.80 -14.27
CA ASN A 4 -19.49 -19.42 -15.11
C ASN A 4 -19.89 -18.30 -16.11
N ARG A 5 -20.67 -17.32 -15.66
CA ARG A 5 -21.03 -16.13 -16.43
C ARG A 5 -19.81 -15.21 -16.47
N LYS A 6 -19.08 -15.25 -17.58
CA LYS A 6 -18.07 -14.24 -17.91
C LYS A 6 -18.74 -12.86 -17.83
N GLN A 7 -18.46 -12.12 -16.76
CA GLN A 7 -18.92 -10.74 -16.64
C GLN A 7 -18.11 -9.89 -17.61
N SER A 8 -18.79 -9.28 -18.57
CA SER A 8 -18.18 -8.31 -19.48
C SER A 8 -18.17 -6.94 -18.82
N PHE A 9 -17.01 -6.29 -18.84
CA PHE A 9 -16.79 -4.93 -18.40
C PHE A 9 -16.31 -4.09 -19.59
N ASP A 10 -16.66 -2.82 -19.61
CA ASP A 10 -16.23 -1.88 -20.65
C ASP A 10 -14.82 -1.37 -20.38
N VAL A 11 -14.47 -1.23 -19.09
CA VAL A 11 -13.16 -0.74 -18.64
C VAL A 11 -12.64 -1.58 -17.48
N LEU A 12 -11.35 -1.90 -17.54
CA LEU A 12 -10.60 -2.46 -16.41
C LEU A 12 -9.65 -1.39 -15.85
N VAL A 13 -9.79 -1.08 -14.57
CA VAL A 13 -8.89 -0.21 -13.82
C VAL A 13 -8.07 -1.08 -12.86
N VAL A 14 -6.75 -0.96 -12.91
CA VAL A 14 -5.82 -1.68 -12.03
C VAL A 14 -5.18 -0.67 -11.08
N GLY A 15 -5.40 -0.89 -9.78
CA GLY A 15 -5.02 0.01 -8.69
C GLY A 15 -6.18 0.88 -8.22
N SER A 16 -6.58 0.76 -6.94
CA SER A 16 -7.63 1.55 -6.30
C SER A 16 -7.12 2.78 -5.55
N GLY A 17 -5.88 3.21 -5.82
CA GLY A 17 -5.33 4.45 -5.29
C GLY A 17 -6.13 5.69 -5.73
N ALA A 18 -5.71 6.88 -5.28
CA ALA A 18 -6.44 8.12 -5.50
C ALA A 18 -6.88 8.34 -6.96
N SER A 19 -5.97 8.13 -7.92
CA SER A 19 -6.28 8.28 -9.35
C SER A 19 -7.19 7.17 -9.89
N GLY A 20 -6.95 5.91 -9.53
CA GLY A 20 -7.74 4.78 -10.00
C GLY A 20 -9.18 4.80 -9.48
N GLY A 21 -9.36 5.16 -8.20
CA GLY A 21 -10.68 5.39 -7.62
C GLY A 21 -11.43 6.54 -8.29
N TRP A 22 -10.75 7.66 -8.55
CA TRP A 22 -11.37 8.80 -9.25
C TRP A 22 -11.76 8.46 -10.69
N ALA A 23 -10.88 7.79 -11.44
CA ALA A 23 -11.17 7.32 -12.79
C ALA A 23 -12.36 6.38 -12.79
N SER A 24 -12.37 5.39 -11.88
CA SER A 24 -13.46 4.43 -11.76
C SER A 24 -14.79 5.11 -11.46
N LYS A 25 -14.81 6.09 -10.55
CA LYS A 25 -15.99 6.91 -10.26
C LYS A 25 -16.51 7.59 -11.54
N ARG A 26 -15.65 8.33 -12.23
CA ARG A 26 -16.06 9.15 -13.39
C ARG A 26 -16.57 8.30 -14.54
N LEU A 27 -15.93 7.16 -14.79
CA LEU A 27 -16.34 6.20 -15.82
C LEU A 27 -17.67 5.52 -15.47
N ALA A 28 -17.85 5.12 -14.21
CA ALA A 28 -19.11 4.53 -13.74
C ALA A 28 -20.28 5.53 -13.79
N GLU A 29 -20.06 6.80 -13.39
CA GLU A 29 -21.06 7.87 -13.50
C GLU A 29 -21.44 8.19 -14.95
N ALA A 30 -20.52 7.98 -15.90
CA ALA A 30 -20.79 8.09 -17.32
C ALA A 30 -21.56 6.89 -17.91
N GLY A 31 -21.88 5.88 -17.10
CA GLY A 31 -22.69 4.71 -17.48
C GLY A 31 -21.89 3.48 -17.91
N LEU A 32 -20.56 3.49 -17.78
CA LEU A 32 -19.72 2.34 -18.13
C LEU A 32 -19.69 1.28 -17.03
N LYS A 33 -19.61 0.01 -17.40
CA LYS A 33 -19.33 -1.10 -16.48
C LYS A 33 -17.84 -1.17 -16.22
N VAL A 34 -17.43 -0.72 -15.04
CA VAL A 34 -16.01 -0.68 -14.64
C VAL A 34 -15.70 -1.85 -13.71
N ALA A 35 -14.65 -2.61 -14.05
CA ALA A 35 -13.99 -3.51 -13.10
C ALA A 35 -12.78 -2.80 -12.49
N LEU A 36 -12.70 -2.76 -11.17
CA LEU A 36 -11.55 -2.24 -10.43
C LEU A 36 -10.86 -3.40 -9.71
N LEU A 37 -9.55 -3.57 -9.96
CA LEU A 37 -8.72 -4.58 -9.32
C LEU A 37 -7.65 -3.91 -8.46
N GLU A 38 -7.42 -4.44 -7.26
CA GLU A 38 -6.38 -4.00 -6.34
C GLU A 38 -5.66 -5.23 -5.79
N ALA A 39 -4.33 -5.16 -5.69
CA ALA A 39 -3.50 -6.23 -5.14
C ALA A 39 -3.38 -6.13 -3.61
N GLY A 40 -3.63 -4.94 -3.05
CA GLY A 40 -3.64 -4.70 -1.61
C GLY A 40 -4.75 -5.45 -0.84
N ARG A 41 -4.53 -5.62 0.47
CA ARG A 41 -5.51 -6.22 1.38
C ARG A 41 -6.78 -5.33 1.50
N PRO A 42 -7.97 -5.91 1.75
CA PRO A 42 -9.18 -5.14 2.04
C PRO A 42 -8.97 -4.15 3.18
N GLN A 43 -9.43 -2.92 2.99
CA GLN A 43 -9.25 -1.84 3.96
C GLN A 43 -10.55 -1.47 4.66
N SER A 44 -10.45 -1.20 5.95
CA SER A 44 -11.52 -0.69 6.80
C SER A 44 -11.03 0.50 7.62
N ALA A 45 -11.96 1.29 8.16
CA ALA A 45 -11.64 2.45 9.00
C ALA A 45 -10.72 2.11 10.19
N SER A 46 -10.79 0.88 10.70
CA SER A 46 -9.95 0.37 11.79
C SER A 46 -8.47 0.24 11.45
N ASN A 47 -8.11 0.18 10.16
CA ASN A 47 -6.73 -0.01 9.71
C ASN A 47 -5.94 1.30 9.72
N PHE A 48 -6.62 2.45 9.72
CA PHE A 48 -5.98 3.75 9.82
C PHE A 48 -5.70 4.04 11.29
N THR A 49 -4.44 4.26 11.63
CA THR A 49 -4.03 4.54 13.02
C THR A 49 -3.33 5.87 13.18
N GLU A 50 -2.99 6.54 12.08
CA GLU A 50 -2.25 7.80 11.98
C GLU A 50 -2.91 8.97 12.74
N HIS A 51 -4.21 8.84 13.04
CA HIS A 51 -4.99 9.83 13.78
C HIS A 51 -5.02 9.57 15.29
N LYS A 52 -4.55 8.41 15.76
CA LYS A 52 -4.55 8.07 17.20
C LYS A 52 -3.50 8.90 17.93
N PRO A 53 -3.77 9.39 19.15
CA PRO A 53 -2.76 10.10 19.91
C PRO A 53 -1.62 9.17 20.35
N LEU A 54 -0.40 9.70 20.45
CA LEU A 54 0.82 8.94 20.74
C LEU A 54 0.74 8.07 22.01
N PHE A 55 -0.02 8.50 23.02
CA PHE A 55 -0.13 7.77 24.29
C PHE A 55 -0.99 6.50 24.20
N GLU A 56 -1.83 6.36 23.17
CA GLU A 56 -2.60 5.14 22.92
C GLU A 56 -1.78 4.08 22.19
N LEU A 57 -0.71 4.49 21.52
CA LEU A 57 0.21 3.59 20.84
C LEU A 57 1.19 2.94 21.81
N LYS A 58 1.47 1.66 21.60
CA LYS A 58 2.34 0.87 22.49
C LYS A 58 3.78 1.38 22.50
N ASN A 59 4.30 1.77 21.35
CA ASN A 59 5.66 2.27 21.19
C ASN A 59 5.72 3.79 21.02
N ARG A 60 4.60 4.51 21.21
CA ARG A 60 4.52 5.97 21.08
C ARG A 60 5.03 6.47 19.73
N ASP A 61 4.63 5.77 18.68
CA ASP A 61 5.05 6.00 17.29
C ASP A 61 6.53 5.71 16.97
N LEU A 62 7.26 5.12 17.91
CA LEU A 62 8.59 4.60 17.58
C LEU A 62 8.45 3.31 16.77
N ALA A 63 9.24 3.18 15.70
CA ALA A 63 9.28 2.00 14.86
C ALA A 63 9.45 0.72 15.72
N PRO A 64 8.46 -0.19 15.72
CA PRO A 64 8.55 -1.41 16.51
C PRO A 64 9.73 -2.28 16.06
N SER A 65 10.23 -3.14 16.95
CA SER A 65 11.40 -3.99 16.64
C SER A 65 11.21 -4.91 15.42
N ILE A 66 9.95 -5.25 15.06
CA ILE A 66 9.64 -6.04 13.86
C ILE A 66 9.94 -5.28 12.56
N VAL A 67 9.81 -3.95 12.56
CA VAL A 67 10.07 -3.12 11.37
C VAL A 67 11.54 -3.21 11.00
N ARG A 68 12.45 -3.06 11.96
CA ARG A 68 13.90 -3.22 11.72
C ARG A 68 14.29 -4.62 11.22
N LYS A 69 13.51 -5.66 11.53
CA LYS A 69 13.77 -7.04 11.11
C LYS A 69 13.24 -7.36 9.72
N THR A 70 12.07 -6.83 9.39
CA THR A 70 11.34 -7.15 8.14
C THR A 70 11.51 -6.10 7.06
N ARG A 71 11.80 -4.86 7.44
CA ARG A 71 11.86 -3.67 6.59
C ARG A 71 13.17 -2.89 6.81
N PRO A 72 14.35 -3.53 6.74
CA PRO A 72 15.63 -2.85 6.98
C PRO A 72 15.82 -1.59 6.15
N ILE A 73 15.35 -1.54 4.89
CA ILE A 73 15.47 -0.37 4.02
C ILE A 73 14.54 0.75 4.50
N GLN A 74 13.26 0.47 4.72
CA GLN A 74 12.30 1.50 5.15
C GLN A 74 12.55 1.96 6.58
N SER A 75 13.06 1.08 7.45
CA SER A 75 13.44 1.41 8.82
C SER A 75 14.60 2.40 8.91
N GLY A 76 15.34 2.61 7.81
CA GLY A 76 16.36 3.64 7.69
C GLY A 76 15.79 5.05 7.51
N PHE A 77 14.48 5.18 7.28
CA PHE A 77 13.79 6.45 7.15
C PHE A 77 12.83 6.66 8.33
N ASP A 78 12.78 7.88 8.87
CA ASP A 78 11.86 8.26 9.96
C ASP A 78 10.39 8.40 9.51
N ILE A 79 9.97 7.58 8.52
CA ILE A 79 8.61 7.54 7.97
C ILE A 79 7.94 6.19 8.17
N CYS A 80 8.69 5.12 8.44
CA CYS A 80 8.17 3.78 8.67
C CYS A 80 8.05 3.54 10.19
N THR A 81 6.94 3.98 10.76
CA THR A 81 6.72 4.07 12.20
C THR A 81 5.62 3.12 12.66
N GLU A 82 5.31 3.11 13.96
CA GLU A 82 4.24 2.26 14.49
C GLU A 82 2.87 2.55 13.87
N TYR A 83 2.61 3.81 13.47
CA TYR A 83 1.36 4.18 12.81
C TYR A 83 1.13 3.46 11.48
N ASN A 84 2.19 3.29 10.71
CA ASN A 84 2.06 3.16 9.26
C ASN A 84 2.95 2.08 8.64
N TYR A 85 3.75 1.34 9.42
CA TYR A 85 4.66 0.31 8.92
C TYR A 85 3.96 -0.77 8.08
N ASP A 86 2.69 -1.01 8.38
CA ASP A 86 1.81 -1.95 7.68
C ASP A 86 1.52 -1.56 6.21
N TRP A 87 1.69 -0.28 5.86
CA TRP A 87 1.55 0.22 4.49
C TRP A 87 2.81 0.04 3.64
N PHE A 88 3.94 -0.30 4.28
CA PHE A 88 5.19 -0.55 3.58
C PHE A 88 5.33 -2.04 3.27
N CYS A 89 5.83 -2.34 2.06
CA CYS A 89 6.21 -3.68 1.65
C CYS A 89 7.21 -4.29 2.63
N ASN A 90 7.16 -5.62 2.78
CA ASN A 90 8.15 -6.37 3.55
C ASN A 90 9.36 -6.64 2.63
N ASP A 91 10.53 -6.08 2.95
CA ASP A 91 11.75 -6.23 2.16
C ASP A 91 12.19 -7.68 1.97
N LEU A 92 11.80 -8.56 2.91
CA LEU A 92 12.13 -9.98 2.85
C LEU A 92 11.22 -10.74 1.86
N GLU A 93 9.98 -10.27 1.67
CA GLU A 93 9.01 -10.87 0.75
C GLU A 93 9.17 -10.31 -0.66
N GLU A 94 9.53 -9.02 -0.76
CA GLU A 94 9.74 -8.31 -2.03
C GLU A 94 11.21 -7.84 -2.14
N PRO A 95 12.16 -8.78 -2.35
CA PRO A 95 13.57 -8.45 -2.32
C PRO A 95 13.96 -7.53 -3.48
N TYR A 96 14.68 -6.46 -3.14
CA TYR A 96 15.22 -5.55 -4.15
C TYR A 96 16.31 -6.24 -4.99
N THR A 97 16.26 -6.02 -6.30
CA THR A 97 17.42 -6.33 -7.15
C THR A 97 18.48 -5.25 -6.93
N PRO A 98 19.65 -5.57 -6.34
CA PRO A 98 20.64 -4.55 -6.05
C PRO A 98 21.21 -3.99 -7.36
N ARG A 99 20.79 -2.78 -7.76
CA ARG A 99 21.57 -1.97 -8.69
C ARG A 99 22.82 -1.53 -7.95
N ARG A 100 23.98 -1.87 -8.51
CA ARG A 100 25.34 -1.41 -8.16
C ARG A 100 25.32 -0.32 -7.08
N ILE A 101 25.69 -0.70 -5.85
CA ILE A 101 25.62 0.07 -4.60
C ILE A 101 25.73 1.57 -4.87
N ASN A 102 24.60 2.26 -4.88
CA ASN A 102 24.59 3.72 -4.88
C ASN A 102 24.71 4.15 -3.41
N PRO A 103 25.79 4.83 -2.99
CA PRO A 103 25.96 5.26 -1.59
C PRO A 103 24.92 6.28 -1.13
N PHE A 104 24.04 6.74 -2.03
CA PHE A 104 22.92 7.63 -1.74
C PHE A 104 21.60 6.88 -1.92
N ILE A 105 21.16 6.16 -0.87
CA ILE A 105 19.77 5.70 -0.74
C ILE A 105 18.93 6.93 -0.38
N GLY A 106 18.59 7.72 -1.41
CA GLY A 106 17.70 8.86 -1.33
C GLY A 106 16.29 8.52 -1.81
N TRP A 107 15.35 9.44 -1.59
CA TRP A 107 13.89 9.40 -1.82
C TRP A 107 13.39 9.01 -3.24
N GLY A 108 14.23 8.45 -4.11
CA GLY A 108 13.87 7.98 -5.45
C GLY A 108 14.69 6.79 -5.96
N ALA A 109 15.39 6.05 -5.08
CA ALA A 109 16.25 4.93 -5.49
C ALA A 109 15.49 3.61 -5.77
N TYR A 110 14.20 3.54 -5.39
CA TYR A 110 13.37 2.35 -5.52
C TYR A 110 11.95 2.76 -5.93
N ALA A 111 11.78 3.17 -7.18
CA ALA A 111 10.49 3.30 -7.84
C ALA A 111 10.50 2.43 -9.11
#